data_AF-U2HPY7-F1
#
_entry.id   AF-U2HPY7-F1
#
_cell.length_a   1.000
_cell.length_b   1.000
_cell.length_c   1.000
_cell.angle_alpha   90.00
_cell.angle_beta   90.00
_cell.angle_gamma   90.00
#
_symmetry.space_group_name_H-M   'P 1'
#
loop_
_entity.id
_entity.type
_entity.pdbx_description
1 polymer ?
#
loop_
_entity_poly.entity_id
_entity_poly.type
_entity_poly.pdbx_seq_one_letter_code
_entity_poly.pdbx_strand_id
1 'polypeptide(L)'
;MTTRYTFGGDEFVFVEISESMSLDAFFKGTAITRELQRRAVPGITEICPANASYQVRYDPDVIEPDALVALLKTIEAEVGDAPLELDTRIVEVPVLYNDPWTHETLMRFRERHQDPSSTDLEYAARINGKRDVDAFIAAHSGSPWFVSMVGFVAGLPFMYQMVERERQLEVPKYLRPRTDTPKLTVGHGGCFGCIYSVRGAGGYQMFGVTPAPIFDPAQRLDYLREFMVFFRPGDIVKFQPIDRPTYDAAVADVEAGTFSLRVRPVKFSLDAFLRDPDAYNRSLVEVLHAS
;
A
#
# COMPACT_ATOMS: atom_id res chain seq x y z
N MET A 1 17.68 -14.34 1.89
CA MET A 1 17.51 -12.96 2.40
C MET A 1 18.48 -12.78 3.56
N THR A 2 19.18 -11.66 3.63
CA THR A 2 20.12 -11.35 4.72
C THR A 2 19.52 -10.24 5.55
N THR A 3 19.09 -10.56 6.78
CA THR A 3 18.47 -9.59 7.67
C THR A 3 19.53 -8.73 8.37
N ARG A 4 19.37 -7.42 8.31
CA ARG A 4 20.25 -6.44 8.94
C ARG A 4 19.56 -5.80 10.14
N TYR A 5 20.28 -5.79 11.26
CA TYR A 5 19.83 -5.22 12.53
C TYR A 5 20.65 -3.95 12.81
N THR A 6 19.99 -2.83 13.04
CA THR A 6 20.63 -1.53 13.29
C THR A 6 19.93 -0.79 14.41
N PHE A 7 20.70 -0.10 15.26
CA PHE A 7 20.13 0.79 16.26
C PHE A 7 19.66 2.10 15.62
N GLY A 8 18.49 2.58 16.02
CA GLY A 8 17.86 3.82 15.55
C GLY A 8 17.74 4.84 16.67
N GLY A 9 18.85 5.43 17.11
CA GLY A 9 18.89 6.20 18.35
C GLY A 9 18.83 5.27 19.58
N ASP A 10 18.50 5.83 20.75
CA ASP A 10 18.63 5.13 22.03
C ASP A 10 17.49 4.12 22.30
N GLU A 11 16.31 4.36 21.74
CA GLU A 11 15.08 3.60 22.06
C GLU A 11 14.57 2.71 20.92
N PHE A 12 15.33 2.55 19.82
CA PHE A 12 14.84 1.80 18.66
C PHE A 12 15.83 0.80 18.08
N VAL A 13 15.31 -0.34 17.65
CA VAL A 13 15.98 -1.25 16.73
C VAL A 13 15.22 -1.25 15.42
N PHE A 14 15.91 -0.92 14.33
CA PHE A 14 15.42 -1.07 12.97
C PHE A 14 15.97 -2.36 12.37
N VAL A 15 15.07 -3.18 11.83
CA VAL A 15 15.40 -4.45 11.20
C VAL A 15 14.96 -4.45 9.76
N GLU A 16 15.92 -4.58 8.84
CA GLU A 16 15.70 -4.69 7.41
C GLU A 16 15.84 -6.15 7.01
N ILE A 17 14.75 -6.75 6.52
CA ILE A 17 14.68 -8.18 6.17
C ILE A 17 15.28 -8.43 4.79
N SER A 18 15.04 -7.49 3.88
CA SER A 18 15.54 -7.52 2.51
C SER A 18 15.68 -6.12 1.96
N GLU A 19 16.71 -5.89 1.14
CA GLU A 19 16.81 -4.69 0.31
C GLU A 19 15.74 -4.68 -0.79
N SER A 20 15.31 -5.87 -1.24
CA SER A 20 14.23 -6.01 -2.18
C SER A 20 12.87 -5.91 -1.50
N MET A 21 12.02 -5.04 -2.05
CA MET A 21 10.64 -4.85 -1.64
C MET A 21 9.78 -5.96 -2.26
N SER A 22 9.60 -7.08 -1.54
CA SER A 22 8.86 -8.27 -2.00
C SER A 22 7.78 -8.74 -1.02
N LEU A 23 6.84 -9.56 -1.50
CA LEU A 23 5.82 -10.18 -0.65
C LEU A 23 6.44 -11.16 0.35
N ASP A 24 7.45 -11.94 -0.04
CA ASP A 24 8.14 -12.85 0.88
C ASP A 24 8.74 -12.11 2.09
N ALA A 25 9.39 -10.96 1.84
CA ALA A 25 9.95 -10.14 2.91
C ALA A 25 8.84 -9.60 3.83
N PHE A 26 7.69 -9.21 3.26
CA PHE A 26 6.51 -8.79 4.03
C PHE A 26 5.95 -9.92 4.91
N PHE A 27 5.79 -11.13 4.39
CA PHE A 27 5.28 -12.28 5.17
C PHE A 27 6.24 -12.65 6.29
N LYS A 28 7.55 -12.67 6.02
CA LYS A 28 8.57 -12.92 7.05
C LYS A 28 8.54 -11.85 8.15
N GLY A 29 8.44 -10.57 7.78
CA GLY A 29 8.35 -9.48 8.76
C GLY A 29 7.08 -9.51 9.59
N THR A 30 5.96 -9.84 8.96
CA THR A 30 4.68 -10.04 9.64
C THR A 30 4.74 -11.19 10.63
N ALA A 31 5.37 -12.31 10.27
CA ALA A 31 5.50 -13.46 11.15
C ALA A 31 6.39 -13.17 12.37
N ILE A 32 7.54 -12.51 12.15
CA ILE A 32 8.43 -12.06 13.24
C ILE A 32 7.71 -11.10 14.18
N THR A 33 7.04 -10.08 13.65
CA THR A 33 6.37 -9.07 14.47
C THR A 33 5.15 -9.63 15.22
N ARG A 34 4.40 -10.57 14.63
CA ARG A 34 3.33 -11.31 15.33
C ARG A 34 3.87 -12.16 16.47
N GLU A 35 4.98 -12.86 16.26
CA GLU A 35 5.61 -13.66 17.31
C GLU A 35 6.15 -12.78 18.45
N LEU A 36 6.74 -11.63 18.12
CA LEU A 36 7.19 -10.64 19.10
C LEU A 36 6.01 -10.09 19.93
N GLN A 37 4.89 -9.75 19.28
CA GLN A 37 3.65 -9.34 19.94
C GLN A 37 3.13 -10.44 20.88
N ARG A 38 3.13 -11.71 20.43
CA ARG A 38 2.67 -12.87 21.21
C ARG A 38 3.51 -13.08 22.47
N ARG A 39 4.82 -12.83 22.42
CA ARG A 39 5.73 -12.97 23.57
C ARG A 39 5.51 -11.91 24.64
N ALA A 40 4.91 -10.76 24.30
CA ALA A 40 4.64 -9.65 25.22
C ALA A 40 5.87 -9.29 26.08
N VAL A 41 7.03 -9.13 25.42
CA VAL A 41 8.33 -8.93 26.07
C VAL A 41 8.33 -7.63 26.87
N PRO A 42 8.65 -7.64 28.18
CA PRO A 42 8.79 -6.42 28.96
C PRO A 42 9.80 -5.45 28.36
N GLY A 43 9.47 -4.16 28.37
CA GLY A 43 10.30 -3.10 27.80
C GLY A 43 10.01 -2.79 26.34
N ILE A 44 9.36 -3.67 25.57
CA ILE A 44 8.92 -3.33 24.21
C ILE A 44 7.64 -2.50 24.28
N THR A 45 7.68 -1.29 23.71
CA THR A 45 6.56 -0.34 23.76
C THR A 45 5.79 -0.27 22.46
N GLU A 46 6.48 -0.38 21.31
CA GLU A 46 5.85 -0.32 19.99
C GLU A 46 6.51 -1.30 19.01
N ILE A 47 5.70 -1.91 18.15
CA ILE A 47 6.14 -2.80 17.07
C ILE A 47 5.52 -2.29 15.78
N CYS A 48 6.36 -1.79 14.88
CA CYS A 48 5.97 -1.11 13.66
C CYS A 48 6.43 -1.93 12.44
N PRO A 49 5.62 -2.90 11.96
CA PRO A 49 5.91 -3.60 10.71
C PRO A 49 5.80 -2.65 9.52
N ALA A 50 6.68 -2.84 8.55
CA ALA A 50 6.66 -2.18 7.26
C ALA A 50 6.94 -3.21 6.16
N ASN A 51 6.95 -2.74 4.91
CA ASN A 51 7.10 -3.55 3.69
C ASN A 51 8.12 -4.70 3.79
N ALA A 52 9.41 -4.38 3.85
CA ALA A 52 10.51 -5.35 3.94
C ALA A 52 11.37 -5.12 5.19
N SER A 53 10.78 -4.48 6.21
CA SER A 53 11.46 -4.09 7.43
C SER A 53 10.45 -3.95 8.58
N TYR A 54 10.95 -3.82 9.79
CA TYR A 54 10.16 -3.41 10.93
C TYR A 54 11.01 -2.60 11.90
N GLN A 55 10.35 -1.80 12.71
CA GLN A 55 10.98 -1.07 13.80
C GLN A 55 10.37 -1.51 15.13
N VAL A 56 11.21 -1.69 16.13
CA VAL A 56 10.80 -1.97 17.51
C VAL A 56 11.26 -0.81 18.37
N ARG A 57 10.32 -0.20 19.09
CA ARG A 57 10.64 0.75 20.16
C ARG A 57 10.69 0.02 21.49
N TYR A 58 11.69 0.33 22.30
CA TYR A 58 11.89 -0.29 23.60
C TYR A 58 12.39 0.70 24.65
N ASP A 59 12.18 0.35 25.92
CA ASP A 59 12.70 1.03 27.09
C ASP A 59 14.05 0.40 27.50
N PRO A 60 15.18 1.11 27.31
CA PRO A 60 16.51 0.57 27.62
C PRO A 60 16.74 0.34 29.12
N ASP A 61 15.96 0.96 30.01
CA ASP A 61 16.04 0.70 31.46
C ASP A 61 15.38 -0.64 31.84
N VAL A 62 14.60 -1.24 30.92
CA VAL A 62 13.89 -2.51 31.14
C VAL A 62 14.49 -3.66 30.34
N ILE A 63 14.92 -3.42 29.09
CA ILE A 63 15.59 -4.41 28.24
C ILE A 63 16.83 -3.82 27.57
N GLU A 64 17.97 -4.47 27.79
CA GLU A 64 19.23 -4.07 27.17
C GLU A 64 19.16 -4.15 25.63
N PRO A 65 19.70 -3.17 24.90
CA PRO A 65 19.63 -3.11 23.43
C PRO A 65 20.12 -4.39 22.74
N ASP A 66 21.26 -4.93 23.18
CA ASP A 66 21.86 -6.14 22.61
C ASP A 66 21.03 -7.39 22.93
N ALA A 67 20.36 -7.42 24.08
CA ALA A 67 19.47 -8.51 24.45
C ALA A 67 18.21 -8.52 23.56
N LEU A 68 17.67 -7.35 23.23
CA LEU A 68 16.59 -7.23 22.26
C LEU A 68 17.02 -7.72 20.87
N VAL A 69 18.19 -7.29 20.38
CA VAL A 69 18.71 -7.75 19.08
C VAL A 69 18.90 -9.28 19.06
N ALA A 70 19.44 -9.86 20.13
CA ALA A 70 19.60 -11.30 20.26
C ALA A 70 18.24 -12.03 20.22
N LEU A 71 17.24 -11.51 20.94
CA LEU A 71 15.88 -12.05 20.93
C LEU A 71 15.24 -12.00 19.54
N LEU A 72 15.40 -10.89 18.80
CA LEU A 72 14.84 -10.76 17.46
C LEU A 72 15.47 -11.77 16.49
N LYS A 73 16.79 -12.01 16.59
CA LYS A 73 17.47 -13.06 15.81
C LYS A 73 16.98 -14.47 16.17
N THR A 74 16.71 -14.71 17.45
CA THR A 74 16.11 -15.97 17.90
C THR A 74 14.70 -16.15 17.32
N ILE A 75 13.85 -15.13 17.38
CA ILE A 75 12.51 -15.17 16.78
C ILE A 75 12.59 -15.42 15.27
N GLU A 76 13.50 -14.72 14.56
CA GLU A 76 13.70 -14.93 13.14
C GLU A 76 14.05 -16.40 12.82
N ALA A 77 14.94 -17.01 13.59
CA ALA A 77 15.33 -18.40 13.41
C ALA A 77 14.18 -19.38 13.71
N GLU A 78 13.35 -19.08 14.71
CA GLU A 78 12.20 -19.91 15.08
C GLU A 78 11.04 -19.83 14.07
N VAL A 79 10.79 -18.63 13.53
CA VAL A 79 9.75 -18.39 12.52
C VAL A 79 10.07 -19.12 11.21
N GLY A 80 11.35 -19.21 10.84
CA GLY A 80 11.80 -19.93 9.65
C GLY A 80 11.06 -19.49 8.38
N ASP A 81 10.64 -20.47 7.57
CA ASP A 81 9.76 -20.24 6.43
C ASP A 81 8.31 -20.12 6.93
N ALA A 82 7.95 -18.90 7.32
CA ALA A 82 6.66 -18.56 7.89
C ALA A 82 5.47 -19.00 7.00
N PRO A 83 4.28 -19.23 7.59
CA PRO A 83 3.09 -19.53 6.81
C PRO A 83 2.78 -18.42 5.81
N LEU A 84 2.62 -18.84 4.56
CA LEU A 84 2.41 -18.01 3.38
C LEU A 84 0.93 -17.75 3.07
N GLU A 85 0.06 -17.99 4.04
CA GLU A 85 -1.39 -17.85 3.90
C GLU A 85 -1.97 -16.79 4.83
N LEU A 86 -3.02 -16.11 4.37
CA LEU A 86 -3.71 -15.06 5.11
C LEU A 86 -5.21 -15.08 4.82
N ASP A 87 -6.03 -15.13 5.88
CA ASP A 87 -7.44 -14.77 5.77
C ASP A 87 -7.55 -13.25 5.63
N THR A 88 -8.08 -12.78 4.51
CA THR A 88 -8.12 -11.36 4.15
C THR A 88 -9.39 -11.05 3.34
N ARG A 89 -9.41 -9.90 2.68
CA ARG A 89 -10.48 -9.44 1.81
C ARG A 89 -9.91 -8.81 0.55
N ILE A 90 -10.68 -8.90 -0.51
CA ILE A 90 -10.48 -8.12 -1.73
C ILE A 90 -11.50 -6.97 -1.77
N VAL A 91 -11.02 -5.77 -2.11
CA VAL A 91 -11.78 -4.52 -2.17
C VAL A 91 -11.70 -3.96 -3.60
N GLU A 92 -12.84 -3.70 -4.21
CA GLU A 92 -12.91 -2.97 -5.47
C GLU A 92 -12.96 -1.45 -5.19
N VAL A 93 -11.99 -0.69 -5.73
CA VAL A 93 -11.86 0.76 -5.51
C VAL A 93 -12.10 1.49 -6.83
N PRO A 94 -13.17 2.31 -6.95
CA PRO A 94 -13.40 3.11 -8.14
C PRO A 94 -12.37 4.23 -8.25
N VAL A 95 -11.85 4.47 -9.46
CA VAL A 95 -10.85 5.50 -9.73
C VAL A 95 -11.19 6.25 -11.03
N LEU A 96 -11.35 7.56 -10.92
CA LEU A 96 -11.35 8.45 -12.08
C LEU A 96 -9.88 8.77 -12.41
N TYR A 97 -9.33 8.07 -13.39
CA TYR A 97 -7.99 8.34 -13.90
C TYR A 97 -7.95 9.62 -14.74
N ASN A 98 -6.79 10.28 -14.78
CA ASN A 98 -6.58 11.52 -15.52
C ASN A 98 -7.65 12.60 -15.20
N ASP A 99 -8.01 12.70 -13.92
CA ASP A 99 -9.00 13.65 -13.44
C ASP A 99 -8.47 15.10 -13.51
N PRO A 100 -9.36 16.10 -13.62
CA PRO A 100 -8.93 17.49 -13.76
C PRO A 100 -8.20 18.04 -12.54
N TRP A 101 -8.45 17.54 -11.33
CA TRP A 101 -7.91 18.10 -10.09
C TRP A 101 -6.46 17.67 -9.84
N THR A 102 -6.15 16.39 -10.05
CA THR A 102 -4.76 15.93 -10.01
C THR A 102 -3.97 16.47 -11.19
N HIS A 103 -4.59 16.60 -12.38
CA HIS A 103 -3.97 17.22 -13.55
C HIS A 103 -3.59 18.68 -13.30
N GLU A 104 -4.50 19.49 -12.78
CA GLU A 104 -4.19 20.88 -12.39
C GLU A 104 -3.05 20.91 -11.36
N THR A 105 -3.12 20.03 -10.35
CA THR A 105 -2.13 20.01 -9.28
C THR A 105 -0.75 19.60 -9.77
N LEU A 106 -0.61 18.56 -10.60
CA LEU A 106 0.69 18.15 -11.12
C LEU A 106 1.30 19.22 -12.05
N MET A 107 0.47 19.92 -12.83
CA MET A 107 0.95 20.97 -13.73
C MET A 107 1.47 22.19 -12.96
N ARG A 108 0.87 22.51 -11.81
CA ARG A 108 1.37 23.58 -10.93
C ARG A 108 2.76 23.31 -10.34
N PHE A 109 3.17 22.04 -10.19
CA PHE A 109 4.46 21.65 -9.61
C PHE A 109 5.40 20.99 -10.60
N ARG A 110 5.22 21.28 -11.89
CA ARG A 110 5.90 20.57 -12.96
C ARG A 110 7.42 20.77 -12.95
N GLU A 111 7.90 21.88 -12.38
CA GLU A 111 9.32 22.19 -12.15
C GLU A 111 10.01 21.30 -11.10
N ARG A 112 9.25 20.43 -10.43
CA ARG A 112 9.75 19.47 -9.43
C ARG A 112 9.80 18.04 -9.96
N HIS A 113 9.28 17.81 -11.16
CA HIS A 113 9.20 16.51 -11.79
C HIS A 113 10.46 16.20 -12.63
N GLN A 114 10.70 14.92 -12.93
CA GLN A 114 11.80 14.42 -13.77
C GLN A 114 11.78 14.97 -15.19
N ASP A 115 10.56 15.15 -15.71
CA ASP A 115 10.25 15.60 -17.05
C ASP A 115 9.16 16.68 -16.96
N PRO A 116 9.53 17.97 -16.98
CA PRO A 116 8.55 19.03 -16.84
C PRO A 116 7.61 19.22 -18.05
N SER A 117 7.77 18.46 -19.14
CA SER A 117 7.00 18.63 -20.38
C SER A 117 5.83 17.66 -20.54
N SER A 118 5.73 16.66 -19.66
CA SER A 118 4.70 15.62 -19.66
C SER A 118 3.73 15.77 -18.49
N THR A 119 2.66 14.97 -18.46
CA THR A 119 1.89 14.63 -17.26
C THR A 119 2.57 13.48 -16.51
N ASP A 120 2.11 13.20 -15.29
CA ASP A 120 2.58 12.04 -14.52
C ASP A 120 2.25 10.71 -15.22
N LEU A 121 1.06 10.60 -15.83
CA LEU A 121 0.63 9.43 -16.58
C LEU A 121 1.44 9.22 -17.87
N GLU A 122 1.70 10.28 -18.64
CA GLU A 122 2.52 10.18 -19.86
C GLU A 122 3.96 9.78 -19.53
N TYR A 123 4.53 10.36 -18.47
CA TYR A 123 5.85 9.98 -17.98
C TYR A 123 5.88 8.51 -17.55
N ALA A 124 4.91 8.09 -16.74
CA ALA A 124 4.81 6.72 -16.23
C ALA A 124 4.62 5.70 -17.37
N ALA A 125 3.75 5.99 -18.34
CA ALA A 125 3.55 5.17 -19.53
C ALA A 125 4.86 5.00 -20.32
N ARG A 126 5.56 6.10 -20.59
CA ARG A 126 6.79 6.12 -21.38
C ARG A 126 7.90 5.30 -20.72
N ILE A 127 8.17 5.50 -19.43
CA ILE A 127 9.28 4.79 -18.76
C ILE A 127 8.98 3.30 -18.55
N ASN A 128 7.70 2.90 -18.53
CA ASN A 128 7.27 1.50 -18.44
C ASN A 128 7.03 0.87 -19.83
N GLY A 129 7.50 1.51 -20.90
CA GLY A 129 7.41 0.98 -22.28
C GLY A 129 5.98 0.78 -22.78
N LYS A 130 4.99 1.51 -22.22
CA LYS A 130 3.60 1.44 -22.66
C LYS A 130 3.40 2.34 -23.87
N ARG A 131 2.51 1.90 -24.78
CA ARG A 131 2.25 2.58 -26.05
C ARG A 131 1.64 3.97 -25.85
N ASP A 132 0.78 4.12 -24.85
CA ASP A 132 0.06 5.34 -24.49
C ASP A 132 -0.41 5.28 -23.03
N VAL A 133 -1.06 6.37 -22.59
CA VAL A 133 -1.63 6.51 -21.24
C VAL A 133 -2.70 5.45 -20.97
N ASP A 134 -3.55 5.14 -21.96
CA ASP A 134 -4.61 4.13 -21.80
C ASP A 134 -4.05 2.74 -21.56
N ALA A 135 -3.00 2.34 -22.30
CA ALA A 135 -2.31 1.08 -22.07
C ALA A 135 -1.64 1.02 -20.68
N PHE A 136 -1.15 2.15 -20.16
CA PHE A 136 -0.63 2.22 -18.80
C PHE A 136 -1.74 2.08 -17.75
N ILE A 137 -2.86 2.78 -17.90
CA ILE A 137 -4.02 2.68 -16.99
C ILE A 137 -4.59 1.26 -17.00
N ALA A 138 -4.69 0.63 -18.17
CA ALA A 138 -5.11 -0.76 -18.29
C ALA A 138 -4.17 -1.71 -17.55
N ALA A 139 -2.85 -1.52 -17.63
CA ALA A 139 -1.88 -2.30 -16.87
C ALA A 139 -1.98 -2.03 -15.35
N HIS A 140 -2.11 -0.77 -14.95
CA HIS A 140 -2.18 -0.38 -13.54
C HIS A 140 -3.44 -0.91 -12.85
N SER A 141 -4.59 -0.74 -13.50
CA SER A 141 -5.88 -1.19 -12.96
C SER A 141 -6.17 -2.67 -13.21
N GLY A 142 -5.50 -3.31 -14.18
CA GLY A 142 -5.80 -4.65 -14.65
C GLY A 142 -5.51 -5.75 -13.64
N SER A 143 -4.50 -5.55 -12.78
CA SER A 143 -4.14 -6.49 -11.71
C SER A 143 -4.66 -6.04 -10.35
N PRO A 144 -4.85 -6.98 -9.41
CA PRO A 144 -4.95 -6.65 -7.99
C PRO A 144 -3.64 -6.07 -7.43
N TRP A 145 -3.76 -5.49 -6.23
CA TRP A 145 -2.71 -4.82 -5.50
C TRP A 145 -2.74 -5.26 -4.03
N PHE A 146 -1.61 -5.69 -3.48
CA PHE A 146 -1.52 -6.18 -2.10
C PHE A 146 -1.09 -5.05 -1.16
N VAL A 147 -1.90 -4.70 -0.15
CA VAL A 147 -1.57 -3.69 0.85
C VAL A 147 -0.50 -4.23 1.81
N SER A 148 0.75 -3.81 1.66
CA SER A 148 1.87 -4.26 2.48
C SER A 148 2.09 -3.41 3.73
N MET A 149 1.59 -2.18 3.75
CA MET A 149 1.71 -1.29 4.90
C MET A 149 0.59 -0.24 4.85
N VAL A 150 0.19 0.27 6.02
CA VAL A 150 -0.70 1.43 6.13
C VAL A 150 -0.02 2.44 7.05
N GLY A 151 0.20 3.67 6.58
CA GLY A 151 0.96 4.68 7.35
C GLY A 151 1.40 5.90 6.54
N PHE A 152 2.47 6.57 6.98
CA PHE A 152 2.95 7.90 6.51
C PHE A 152 2.00 9.06 6.83
N VAL A 153 0.82 9.09 6.19
CA VAL A 153 -0.30 9.96 6.58
C VAL A 153 -1.49 9.07 6.93
N ALA A 154 -2.37 9.51 7.83
CA ALA A 154 -3.37 8.68 8.47
C ALA A 154 -4.16 7.80 7.46
N GLY A 155 -3.93 6.49 7.49
CA GLY A 155 -4.65 5.53 6.65
C GLY A 155 -4.19 5.36 5.20
N LEU A 156 -3.07 5.96 4.77
CA LEU A 156 -2.54 5.75 3.41
C LEU A 156 -2.01 4.31 3.25
N PRO A 157 -2.54 3.51 2.31
CA PRO A 157 -2.02 2.19 2.01
C PRO A 157 -0.82 2.26 1.06
N PHE A 158 0.21 1.48 1.35
CA PHE A 158 1.28 1.15 0.41
C PHE A 158 0.97 -0.20 -0.20
N MET A 159 0.98 -0.30 -1.52
CA MET A 159 0.52 -1.48 -2.21
C MET A 159 1.50 -1.97 -3.27
N TYR A 160 1.73 -3.27 -3.32
CA TYR A 160 2.44 -3.93 -4.41
C TYR A 160 1.49 -4.37 -5.49
N GLN A 161 1.87 -4.18 -6.75
CA GLN A 161 1.16 -4.78 -7.85
C GLN A 161 1.32 -6.30 -7.81
N MET A 162 0.22 -7.04 -7.81
CA MET A 162 0.23 -8.50 -7.78
C MET A 162 0.46 -9.05 -9.19
N VAL A 163 1.66 -8.87 -9.73
CA VAL A 163 2.12 -9.46 -10.99
C VAL A 163 3.54 -9.98 -10.81
N GLU A 164 4.04 -10.76 -11.77
CA GLU A 164 5.46 -11.14 -11.81
C GLU A 164 6.36 -9.90 -11.75
N ARG A 165 7.54 -10.04 -11.14
CA ARG A 165 8.44 -8.92 -10.83
C ARG A 165 8.82 -8.12 -12.07
N GLU A 166 9.06 -8.79 -13.18
CA GLU A 166 9.46 -8.21 -14.47
C GLU A 166 8.32 -7.41 -15.14
N ARG A 167 7.08 -7.64 -14.70
CA ARG A 167 5.87 -6.96 -15.19
C ARG A 167 5.39 -5.86 -14.24
N GLN A 168 5.94 -5.75 -13.04
CA GLN A 168 5.56 -4.72 -12.08
C GLN A 168 5.84 -3.33 -12.66
N LEU A 169 4.85 -2.45 -12.57
CA LEU A 169 5.05 -1.05 -12.90
C LEU A 169 5.96 -0.41 -11.85
N GLU A 170 6.97 0.32 -12.31
CA GLU A 170 7.83 1.12 -11.45
C GLU A 170 7.86 2.57 -11.94
N VAL A 171 7.65 3.51 -11.02
CA VAL A 171 7.65 4.94 -11.36
C VAL A 171 8.33 5.75 -10.26
N PRO A 172 9.40 6.51 -10.53
CA PRO A 172 10.12 7.21 -9.49
C PRO A 172 9.29 8.33 -8.85
N LYS A 173 9.54 8.59 -7.57
CA LYS A 173 9.01 9.77 -6.86
C LYS A 173 9.56 11.05 -7.51
N TYR A 174 8.82 12.14 -7.47
CA TYR A 174 9.26 13.46 -7.91
C TYR A 174 10.65 13.82 -7.34
N LEU A 175 11.46 14.56 -8.10
CA LEU A 175 12.79 15.00 -7.67
C LEU A 175 12.73 15.84 -6.40
N ARG A 176 11.68 16.65 -6.27
CA ARG A 176 11.31 17.36 -5.04
C ARG A 176 9.82 17.14 -4.75
N PRO A 177 9.43 16.79 -3.52
CA PRO A 177 8.02 16.58 -3.21
C PRO A 177 7.20 17.86 -3.47
N ARG A 178 5.96 17.67 -3.94
CA ARG A 178 4.96 18.73 -4.04
C ARG A 178 4.53 19.11 -2.64
N THR A 179 4.20 20.39 -2.45
CA THR A 179 3.63 20.88 -1.17
C THR A 179 2.12 20.70 -1.10
N ASP A 180 1.49 20.22 -2.18
CA ASP A 180 0.06 19.95 -2.23
C ASP A 180 -0.22 18.74 -3.15
N THR A 181 -1.19 17.93 -2.77
CA THR A 181 -1.67 16.72 -3.43
C THR A 181 -3.11 16.57 -2.97
N PRO A 182 -4.11 16.48 -3.88
CA PRO A 182 -5.51 16.36 -3.49
C PRO A 182 -5.74 15.14 -2.59
N LYS A 183 -6.78 15.21 -1.74
CA LYS A 183 -7.22 14.03 -1.00
C LYS A 183 -7.74 12.99 -1.97
N LEU A 184 -7.64 11.72 -1.57
CA LEU A 184 -8.07 10.53 -2.31
C LEU A 184 -7.38 10.34 -3.67
N THR A 185 -6.24 11.00 -3.88
CA THR A 185 -5.41 10.77 -5.07
C THR A 185 -4.84 9.36 -5.05
N VAL A 186 -5.03 8.63 -6.15
CA VAL A 186 -4.29 7.39 -6.44
C VAL A 186 -2.94 7.79 -6.98
N GLY A 187 -1.88 7.36 -6.29
CA GLY A 187 -0.51 7.70 -6.65
C GLY A 187 0.41 6.50 -6.76
N HIS A 188 1.59 6.71 -7.37
CA HIS A 188 2.61 5.67 -7.54
C HIS A 188 4.02 6.23 -7.32
N GLY A 189 4.86 5.52 -6.57
CA GLY A 189 6.23 5.91 -6.28
C GLY A 189 7.13 4.71 -5.94
N GLY A 190 8.22 4.54 -6.67
CA GLY A 190 8.99 3.30 -6.68
C GLY A 190 8.15 2.18 -7.29
N CYS A 191 8.00 1.07 -6.56
CA CYS A 191 7.12 -0.05 -6.91
C CYS A 191 5.77 0.00 -6.16
N PHE A 192 5.47 1.10 -5.47
CA PHE A 192 4.29 1.21 -4.61
C PHE A 192 3.18 2.03 -5.26
N GLY A 193 1.99 1.46 -5.35
CA GLY A 193 0.74 2.20 -5.44
C GLY A 193 0.31 2.72 -4.07
N CYS A 194 -0.42 3.84 -4.03
CA CYS A 194 -1.01 4.37 -2.81
C CYS A 194 -2.31 5.12 -3.06
N ILE A 195 -3.03 5.41 -1.98
CA ILE A 195 -4.15 6.37 -1.98
C ILE A 195 -3.88 7.41 -0.90
N TYR A 196 -3.73 8.68 -1.29
CA TYR A 196 -3.54 9.79 -0.36
C TYR A 196 -4.82 10.01 0.45
N SER A 197 -4.84 9.66 1.73
CA SER A 197 -6.05 9.78 2.56
C SER A 197 -6.47 11.23 2.84
N VAL A 198 -5.50 12.13 2.93
CA VAL A 198 -5.69 13.56 3.22
C VAL A 198 -4.92 14.42 2.22
N ARG A 199 -5.38 15.67 2.05
CA ARG A 199 -4.66 16.66 1.25
C ARG A 199 -3.36 17.05 1.96
N GLY A 200 -2.24 17.08 1.23
CA GLY A 200 -0.95 17.43 1.84
C GLY A 200 0.23 17.32 0.89
N ALA A 201 1.45 17.37 1.44
CA ALA A 201 2.66 17.19 0.65
C ALA A 201 2.79 15.75 0.13
N GLY A 202 3.31 15.58 -1.09
CA GLY A 202 3.39 14.28 -1.75
C GLY A 202 4.48 14.22 -2.81
N GLY A 203 5.21 13.10 -2.85
CA GLY A 203 6.26 12.85 -3.84
C GLY A 203 5.88 11.82 -4.91
N TYR A 204 4.76 11.11 -4.76
CA TYR A 204 4.38 10.06 -5.73
C TYR A 204 3.79 10.71 -6.98
N GLN A 205 3.89 10.04 -8.11
CA GLN A 205 3.19 10.40 -9.34
C GLN A 205 1.69 10.28 -9.13
N MET A 206 0.88 11.21 -9.62
CA MET A 206 -0.57 11.24 -9.43
C MET A 206 -1.28 10.74 -10.67
N PHE A 207 -2.14 9.73 -10.53
CA PHE A 207 -2.79 9.06 -11.67
C PHE A 207 -4.31 9.30 -11.77
N GLY A 208 -4.94 9.64 -10.65
CA GLY A 208 -6.39 9.82 -10.59
C GLY A 208 -6.88 10.08 -9.18
N VAL A 209 -8.20 10.08 -9.00
CA VAL A 209 -8.85 10.18 -7.70
C VAL A 209 -9.89 9.09 -7.51
N THR A 210 -10.01 8.60 -6.28
CA THR A 210 -11.15 7.77 -5.88
C THR A 210 -12.20 8.64 -5.16
N PRO A 211 -13.51 8.40 -5.34
CA PRO A 211 -14.53 9.05 -4.54
C PRO A 211 -14.56 8.50 -3.11
N ALA A 212 -13.99 7.30 -2.87
CA ALA A 212 -14.13 6.55 -1.63
C ALA A 212 -13.25 7.11 -0.49
N PRO A 213 -13.84 7.59 0.63
CA PRO A 213 -13.06 7.89 1.82
C PRO A 213 -12.38 6.63 2.36
N ILE A 214 -11.08 6.73 2.61
CA ILE A 214 -10.25 5.65 3.20
C ILE A 214 -9.80 5.96 4.63
N PHE A 215 -10.05 7.18 5.07
CA PHE A 215 -9.83 7.69 6.41
C PHE A 215 -10.95 8.68 6.75
N ASP A 216 -11.65 8.44 7.86
CA ASP A 216 -12.67 9.36 8.37
C ASP A 216 -12.70 9.33 9.90
N PRO A 217 -12.12 10.33 10.59
CA PRO A 217 -12.16 10.40 12.05
C PRO A 217 -13.58 10.65 12.60
N ALA A 218 -14.52 11.10 11.77
CA ALA A 218 -15.92 11.23 12.15
C ALA A 218 -16.73 9.94 11.91
N GLN A 219 -16.13 8.92 11.27
CA GLN A 219 -16.70 7.58 11.05
C GLN A 219 -18.14 7.59 10.52
N ARG A 220 -18.41 8.44 9.52
CA ARG A 220 -19.76 8.71 9.02
C ARG A 220 -20.31 7.59 8.13
N LEU A 221 -19.44 7.00 7.31
CA LEU A 221 -19.79 5.90 6.42
C LEU A 221 -19.77 4.57 7.15
N ASP A 222 -20.72 3.69 6.82
CA ASP A 222 -20.91 2.41 7.52
C ASP A 222 -19.65 1.54 7.52
N TYR A 223 -18.90 1.49 6.41
CA TYR A 223 -17.68 0.70 6.30
C TYR A 223 -16.47 1.28 7.08
N LEU A 224 -16.62 2.45 7.70
CA LEU A 224 -15.64 3.12 8.57
C LEU A 224 -16.10 3.20 10.04
N ARG A 225 -17.27 2.64 10.39
CA ARG A 225 -17.81 2.71 11.76
C ARG A 225 -17.02 1.91 12.79
N GLU A 226 -16.42 0.79 12.39
CA GLU A 226 -15.60 -0.02 13.29
C GLU A 226 -14.24 0.63 13.54
N PHE A 227 -13.63 1.21 12.49
CA PHE A 227 -12.33 1.84 12.57
C PHE A 227 -12.20 2.97 11.53
N MET A 228 -11.65 4.10 11.96
CA MET A 228 -11.51 5.31 11.13
C MET A 228 -10.55 5.15 9.93
N VAL A 229 -9.70 4.12 9.92
CA VAL A 229 -8.81 3.78 8.80
C VAL A 229 -9.37 2.55 8.10
N PHE A 230 -9.62 2.66 6.80
CA PHE A 230 -10.29 1.60 6.05
C PHE A 230 -9.39 0.38 5.82
N PHE A 231 -8.20 0.59 5.24
CA PHE A 231 -7.31 -0.48 4.83
C PHE A 231 -6.52 -1.07 5.98
N ARG A 232 -6.21 -2.36 5.87
CA ARG A 232 -5.37 -3.12 6.79
C ARG A 232 -4.20 -3.74 6.00
N PRO A 233 -3.00 -3.87 6.58
CA PRO A 233 -1.95 -4.68 5.96
C PRO A 233 -2.47 -6.09 5.66
N GLY A 234 -2.29 -6.55 4.43
CA GLY A 234 -2.81 -7.80 3.91
C GLY A 234 -4.09 -7.69 3.08
N ASP A 235 -4.78 -6.55 3.07
CA ASP A 235 -5.91 -6.32 2.17
C ASP A 235 -5.46 -6.39 0.70
N ILE A 236 -6.36 -6.85 -0.18
CA ILE A 236 -6.15 -6.85 -1.63
C ILE A 236 -7.04 -5.79 -2.25
N VAL A 237 -6.49 -4.95 -3.11
CA VAL A 237 -7.17 -3.86 -3.79
C VAL A 237 -7.25 -4.15 -5.28
N LYS A 238 -8.44 -4.05 -5.86
CA LYS A 238 -8.66 -4.06 -7.30
C LYS A 238 -9.14 -2.67 -7.71
N PHE A 239 -8.32 -1.93 -8.44
CA PHE A 239 -8.77 -0.66 -9.00
C PHE A 239 -9.77 -0.89 -10.13
N GLN A 240 -10.83 -0.09 -10.15
CA GLN A 240 -11.85 -0.07 -11.18
C GLN A 240 -11.84 1.33 -11.84
N PRO A 241 -11.33 1.47 -13.07
CA PRO A 241 -11.46 2.72 -13.82
C PRO A 241 -12.95 3.05 -14.00
N ILE A 242 -13.33 4.30 -13.71
CA ILE A 242 -14.68 4.81 -13.89
C ILE A 242 -14.66 6.12 -14.68
N ASP A 243 -15.79 6.48 -15.28
CA ASP A 243 -15.97 7.76 -15.95
C ASP A 243 -16.41 8.86 -14.98
N ARG A 244 -16.46 10.09 -15.48
CA ARG A 244 -16.81 11.27 -14.68
C ARG A 244 -18.24 11.23 -14.12
N PRO A 245 -19.29 10.88 -14.89
CA PRO A 245 -20.64 10.73 -14.33
C PRO A 245 -20.72 9.72 -13.18
N THR A 246 -20.05 8.57 -13.31
CA THR A 246 -20.00 7.56 -12.24
C THR A 246 -19.27 8.10 -11.00
N TYR A 247 -18.19 8.86 -11.19
CA TYR A 247 -17.47 9.49 -10.09
C TYR A 247 -18.34 10.50 -9.35
N ASP A 248 -19.02 11.39 -10.08
CA ASP A 248 -19.87 12.43 -9.49
C ASP A 248 -21.06 11.82 -8.73
N ALA A 249 -21.66 10.74 -9.25
CA ALA A 249 -22.70 9.99 -8.55
C ALA A 249 -22.18 9.37 -7.24
N ALA A 250 -21.00 8.73 -7.28
CA ALA A 250 -20.38 8.15 -6.09
C ALA A 250 -20.02 9.21 -5.04
N VAL A 251 -19.59 10.40 -5.45
CA VAL A 251 -19.36 11.53 -4.53
C VAL A 251 -20.67 11.95 -3.86
N ALA A 252 -21.78 12.05 -4.60
CA ALA A 252 -23.09 12.36 -4.03
C ALA A 252 -23.53 11.29 -3.00
N ASP A 253 -23.28 10.00 -3.28
CA ASP A 253 -23.55 8.92 -2.32
C ASP A 253 -22.67 9.03 -1.06
N VAL A 254 -21.42 9.46 -1.18
CA VAL A 254 -20.53 9.71 -0.03
C VAL A 254 -21.08 10.83 0.84
N GLU A 255 -21.53 11.92 0.22
CA GLU A 255 -22.13 13.07 0.92
C GLU A 255 -23.46 12.69 1.59
N ALA A 256 -24.24 11.82 0.97
CA ALA A 256 -25.49 11.29 1.52
C ALA A 256 -25.26 10.20 2.59
N GLY A 257 -24.04 9.71 2.76
CA GLY A 257 -23.70 8.64 3.70
C GLY A 257 -24.15 7.24 3.24
N THR A 258 -24.52 7.08 1.97
CA THR A 258 -25.02 5.83 1.37
C THR A 258 -23.96 5.07 0.57
N PHE A 259 -22.81 5.68 0.32
CA PHE A 259 -21.73 5.05 -0.42
C PHE A 259 -21.16 3.83 0.31
N SER A 260 -20.92 2.76 -0.43
CA SER A 260 -20.26 1.54 0.07
C SER A 260 -19.26 1.00 -0.95
N LEU A 261 -18.21 0.38 -0.44
CA LEU A 261 -17.24 -0.34 -1.25
C LEU A 261 -17.66 -1.80 -1.40
N ARG A 262 -17.42 -2.36 -2.58
CA ARG A 262 -17.56 -3.79 -2.80
C ARG A 262 -16.39 -4.51 -2.16
N VAL A 263 -16.69 -5.31 -1.14
CA VAL A 263 -15.71 -6.08 -0.37
C VAL A 263 -16.14 -7.54 -0.33
N ARG A 264 -15.17 -8.46 -0.48
CA ARG A 264 -15.39 -9.91 -0.34
C ARG A 264 -14.27 -10.57 0.45
N PRO A 265 -14.58 -11.50 1.37
CA PRO A 265 -13.56 -12.27 2.07
C PRO A 265 -12.86 -13.23 1.10
N VAL A 266 -11.56 -13.39 1.26
CA VAL A 266 -10.73 -14.32 0.48
C VAL A 266 -9.63 -14.91 1.36
N LYS A 267 -9.15 -16.09 1.00
CA LYS A 267 -7.94 -16.66 1.57
C LYS A 267 -6.79 -16.47 0.59
N PHE A 268 -5.81 -15.65 0.96
CA PHE A 268 -4.61 -15.42 0.17
C PHE A 268 -3.56 -16.50 0.47
N SER A 269 -2.85 -16.97 -0.56
CA SER A 269 -1.71 -17.90 -0.45
C SER A 269 -0.60 -17.42 -1.38
N LEU A 270 0.56 -17.06 -0.81
CA LEU A 270 1.71 -16.59 -1.58
C LEU A 270 2.22 -17.70 -2.52
N ASP A 271 2.29 -18.94 -2.08
CA ASP A 271 2.73 -20.07 -2.92
C ASP A 271 1.81 -20.29 -4.13
N ALA A 272 0.50 -20.20 -3.91
CA ALA A 272 -0.47 -20.35 -5.00
C ALA A 272 -0.37 -19.17 -5.97
N PHE A 273 -0.17 -17.95 -5.46
CA PHE A 273 0.06 -16.76 -6.27
C PHE A 273 1.34 -16.87 -7.10
N LEU A 274 2.47 -17.21 -6.49
CA LEU A 274 3.77 -17.29 -7.17
C LEU A 274 3.83 -18.39 -8.25
N ARG A 275 2.99 -19.43 -8.15
CA ARG A 275 2.93 -20.52 -9.14
C ARG A 275 2.31 -20.09 -10.47
N ASP A 276 1.26 -19.27 -10.41
CA ASP A 276 0.58 -18.71 -11.59
C ASP A 276 -0.14 -17.41 -11.20
N PRO A 277 0.58 -16.26 -11.20
CA PRO A 277 0.03 -14.99 -10.77
C PRO A 277 -1.22 -14.57 -11.56
N ASP A 278 -1.25 -14.84 -12.86
CA ASP A 278 -2.35 -14.43 -13.72
C ASP A 278 -3.62 -15.25 -13.45
N ALA A 279 -3.51 -16.58 -13.32
CA ALA A 279 -4.66 -17.41 -12.96
C ALA A 279 -5.15 -17.13 -11.54
N TYR A 280 -4.22 -16.93 -10.59
CA TYR A 280 -4.56 -16.61 -9.21
C TYR A 280 -5.30 -15.27 -9.09
N ASN A 281 -4.86 -14.24 -9.82
CA ASN A 281 -5.55 -12.96 -9.84
C ASN A 281 -6.94 -13.04 -10.46
N ARG A 282 -7.13 -13.85 -11.52
CA ARG A 282 -8.46 -14.06 -12.12
C ARG A 282 -9.43 -14.65 -11.10
N SER A 283 -9.01 -15.67 -10.35
CA SER A 283 -9.88 -16.27 -9.33
C SER A 283 -10.22 -15.31 -8.19
N LEU A 284 -9.28 -14.46 -7.76
CA LEU A 284 -9.55 -13.40 -6.78
C LEU A 284 -10.59 -12.38 -7.28
N VAL A 285 -10.50 -11.98 -8.55
CA VAL A 285 -11.45 -11.02 -9.15
C VAL A 285 -12.81 -11.67 -9.41
N GLU A 286 -12.87 -12.95 -9.76
CA GLU A 286 -14.13 -13.69 -9.86
C GLU A 286 -14.91 -13.67 -8.54
N VAL A 287 -14.23 -13.78 -7.39
CA VAL A 287 -14.86 -13.67 -6.07
C VAL A 287 -15.53 -12.32 -5.86
N LEU A 288 -14.98 -11.21 -6.37
CA LEU A 288 -15.61 -9.88 -6.28
C LEU A 288 -16.99 -9.84 -6.95
N HIS A 289 -17.14 -10.53 -8.08
CA HIS A 289 -18.33 -10.44 -8.93
C HIS A 289 -19.25 -11.66 -8.86
N ALA A 290 -18.87 -12.67 -8.08
CA ALA A 290 -19.75 -13.79 -7.75
C ALA A 290 -21.01 -13.28 -7.04
N SER A 291 -22.17 -13.69 -7.55
CA SER A 291 -23.51 -13.36 -7.04
C SER A 291 -23.88 -14.18 -5.82
#